data_AF-A0ABD1KX72-F1
#
_entry.id   AF-A0ABD1KX72-F1
#
_cell.length_a   1.000
_cell.length_b   1.000
_cell.length_c   1.000
_cell.angle_alpha   90.00
_cell.angle_beta   90.00
_cell.angle_gamma   90.00
#
_symmetry.space_group_name_H-M   'P 1'
#
loop_
_entity.id
_entity.type
_entity.pdbx_description
1 polymer ?
#
loop_
_entity_poly.entity_id
_entity_poly.type
_entity_poly.pdbx_seq_one_letter_code
_entity_poly.pdbx_strand_id
1 'polypeptide(L)'
;MASKLLDRLRRSLFKEGEVPSETEGVDEFPESSELEDDTDCVSARLGGTLCFEGDSALESEDAGEGSGPESDSDFLGESMDNACSSTDTSPLGLSPKGSSMLTRQLQESWRSLRTRSVPERLVFEVTDASVVQDAGSKYVLYTIQVIQSGGFDKTPAVITRRYSDFERLHSRLRRRHGDEMEGLCFPRKKLRKNFVAETIAKRSRAFEQYLSHLHSLSGLRRSAIFLEFFYLGDLRAGQMLMRVGRYQDALGALLNAVRLQEKLGCQQILQQHQQQHQHNQHHQQQQQCCPQGVHWLFNLCALVSCFQELDQLEDAQEICDRALRDIAPSQEALQQQQQQQQQQHQQQQQQQQLQLHPLLIPLLQCNVRLSWKISKDKRQWEALLQEIQELGMDLENQPNLKEYLIKEVLGDSEGDAKSKVKGDDAT
;
A
#
# COMPACT_ATOMS: atom_id res chain seq x y z
N MET A 1 11.37 -13.85 -21.96
CA MET A 1 10.23 -14.79 -21.88
C MET A 1 9.08 -14.32 -20.95
N ALA A 2 9.20 -13.19 -20.25
CA ALA A 2 8.17 -12.67 -19.35
C ALA A 2 7.00 -11.92 -20.05
N SER A 3 7.16 -11.45 -21.28
CA SER A 3 6.11 -10.73 -22.02
C SER A 3 4.93 -11.61 -22.45
N LYS A 4 5.17 -12.90 -22.70
CA LYS A 4 4.14 -13.84 -23.19
C LYS A 4 3.13 -14.26 -22.10
N LEU A 5 3.46 -14.06 -20.83
CA LEU A 5 2.59 -14.41 -19.70
C LEU A 5 1.52 -13.33 -19.46
N LEU A 6 1.88 -12.05 -19.62
CA LEU A 6 0.95 -10.93 -19.51
C LEU A 6 -0.07 -10.92 -20.67
N ASP A 7 0.38 -11.25 -21.88
CA ASP A 7 -0.52 -11.39 -23.04
C ASP A 7 -1.49 -12.58 -22.92
N ARG A 8 -1.15 -13.61 -22.12
CA ARG A 8 -2.06 -14.73 -21.84
C ARG A 8 -3.11 -14.35 -20.80
N LEU A 9 -2.74 -13.59 -19.77
CA LEU A 9 -3.68 -13.09 -18.76
C LEU A 9 -4.71 -12.13 -19.37
N ARG A 10 -4.28 -11.28 -20.31
CA ARG A 10 -5.17 -10.33 -21.01
C ARG A 10 -6.16 -11.03 -21.95
N ARG A 11 -5.77 -12.15 -22.56
CA ARG A 11 -6.62 -12.90 -23.51
C ARG A 11 -7.63 -13.84 -22.83
N SER A 12 -7.41 -14.27 -21.58
CA SER A 12 -8.38 -15.15 -20.90
C SER A 12 -9.54 -14.38 -20.26
N LEU A 13 -9.42 -13.08 -20.04
CA LEU A 13 -10.48 -12.28 -19.40
C LEU A 13 -11.54 -11.72 -20.38
N PHE A 14 -11.29 -11.71 -21.69
CA PHE A 14 -12.16 -10.98 -22.64
C PHE A 14 -12.40 -11.67 -24.01
N LYS A 15 -12.34 -13.00 -24.09
CA LYS A 15 -12.58 -13.69 -25.36
C LYS A 15 -14.02 -14.18 -25.49
N GLU A 16 -14.86 -13.34 -26.10
CA GLU A 16 -16.13 -13.78 -26.71
C GLU A 16 -16.47 -12.87 -27.91
N GLY A 17 -16.64 -13.47 -29.09
CA GLY A 17 -17.22 -12.86 -30.30
C GLY A 17 -16.23 -12.32 -31.34
N GLU A 18 -16.05 -13.06 -32.43
CA GLU A 18 -15.27 -12.72 -33.63
C GLU A 18 -16.21 -12.67 -34.85
N VAL A 19 -16.30 -11.56 -35.59
CA VAL A 19 -16.74 -11.46 -37.01
C VAL A 19 -16.14 -10.17 -37.66
N PRO A 20 -15.75 -10.14 -38.96
CA PRO A 20 -14.85 -9.13 -39.55
C PRO A 20 -15.50 -8.14 -40.58
N SER A 21 -14.65 -7.24 -41.10
CA SER A 21 -14.77 -6.37 -42.31
C SER A 21 -15.49 -5.01 -42.12
N GLU A 22 -15.15 -3.89 -42.76
CA GLU A 22 -14.12 -3.49 -43.73
C GLU A 22 -14.19 -1.95 -43.91
N THR A 23 -13.21 -1.39 -44.65
CA THR A 23 -13.16 -0.10 -45.36
C THR A 23 -12.69 1.21 -44.68
N GLU A 24 -11.79 1.81 -45.45
CA GLU A 24 -11.06 3.07 -45.33
C GLU A 24 -11.92 4.32 -45.55
N GLY A 25 -11.43 5.46 -45.08
CA GLY A 25 -12.00 6.78 -45.35
C GLY A 25 -11.08 7.87 -44.83
N VAL A 26 -10.14 8.29 -45.69
CA VAL A 26 -9.28 9.47 -45.56
C VAL A 26 -10.16 10.72 -45.46
N ASP A 27 -9.93 11.56 -44.46
CA ASP A 27 -10.29 12.98 -44.57
C ASP A 27 -9.29 13.85 -43.80
N GLU A 28 -8.52 14.59 -44.58
CA GLU A 28 -7.46 15.52 -44.23
C GLU A 28 -8.03 16.94 -44.33
N PHE A 29 -8.24 17.64 -43.21
CA PHE A 29 -8.60 19.07 -43.18
C PHE A 29 -8.07 19.71 -41.86
N PRO A 30 -7.83 21.04 -41.79
CA PRO A 30 -6.50 21.62 -41.92
C PRO A 30 -6.06 22.35 -40.64
N GLU A 31 -4.77 22.66 -40.63
CA GLU A 31 -4.05 23.61 -39.78
C GLU A 31 -4.92 24.78 -39.28
N SER A 32 -5.10 24.89 -37.97
CA SER A 32 -5.32 26.19 -37.31
C SER A 32 -5.12 26.11 -35.80
N SER A 33 -4.34 27.08 -35.34
CA SER A 33 -4.26 27.62 -33.97
C SER A 33 -3.51 26.77 -32.95
N GLU A 34 -2.18 26.91 -33.00
CA GLU A 34 -1.32 26.79 -31.83
C GLU A 34 -1.77 27.81 -30.78
N LEU A 35 -2.33 27.32 -29.67
CA LEU A 35 -2.38 28.05 -28.42
C LEU A 35 -1.28 27.47 -27.55
N GLU A 36 -0.33 28.33 -27.19
CA GLU A 36 0.78 28.04 -26.28
C GLU A 36 0.22 27.42 -24.98
N ASP A 37 0.78 26.28 -24.60
CA ASP A 37 0.37 25.46 -23.46
C ASP A 37 1.05 26.03 -22.22
N ASP A 38 0.36 26.91 -21.47
CA ASP A 38 0.77 27.45 -20.16
C ASP A 38 0.93 26.34 -19.10
N THR A 39 1.89 25.44 -19.32
CA THR A 39 2.24 24.33 -18.43
C THR A 39 3.46 24.63 -17.55
N ASP A 40 3.96 25.87 -17.60
CA ASP A 40 5.12 26.34 -16.84
C ASP A 40 4.89 26.49 -15.32
N CYS A 41 3.70 26.16 -14.81
CA CYS A 41 3.41 26.23 -13.37
C CYS A 41 4.25 25.26 -12.52
N VAL A 42 4.95 24.31 -13.14
CA VAL A 42 5.88 23.38 -12.44
C VAL A 42 7.32 23.90 -12.34
N SER A 43 7.76 24.79 -13.24
CA SER A 43 9.16 25.27 -13.24
C SER A 43 9.38 26.41 -12.23
N ALA A 44 8.37 27.25 -11.99
CA ALA A 44 8.55 28.47 -11.20
C ALA A 44 8.68 28.28 -9.68
N ARG A 45 8.38 27.09 -9.14
CA ARG A 45 8.32 26.85 -7.68
C ARG A 45 9.37 25.89 -7.11
N LEU A 46 10.27 25.36 -7.94
CA LEU A 46 11.39 24.50 -7.51
C LEU A 46 12.77 25.07 -7.89
N GLY A 47 12.87 26.38 -8.12
CA GLY A 47 14.13 27.10 -8.22
C GLY A 47 14.86 27.16 -6.87
N GLY A 48 15.33 26.01 -6.37
CA GLY A 48 16.29 25.94 -5.28
C GLY A 48 17.68 26.20 -5.83
N THR A 49 18.22 27.40 -5.59
CA THR A 49 19.59 27.76 -5.95
C THR A 49 20.55 26.92 -5.10
N LEU A 50 21.28 26.00 -5.73
CA LEU A 50 22.46 25.39 -5.12
C LEU A 50 23.57 26.44 -5.12
N CYS A 51 23.84 27.06 -3.97
CA CYS A 51 25.01 27.89 -3.78
C CYS A 51 26.22 26.98 -3.59
N PHE A 52 27.12 26.94 -4.58
CA PHE A 52 28.46 26.42 -4.37
C PHE A 52 29.31 27.55 -3.80
N GLU A 53 29.76 27.36 -2.57
CA GLU A 53 30.70 28.26 -1.90
C GLU A 53 32.06 28.06 -2.57
N GLY A 54 32.37 28.94 -3.53
CA GLY A 54 33.66 29.00 -4.20
C GLY A 54 34.68 29.64 -3.28
N ASP A 55 35.68 28.86 -2.86
CA ASP A 55 36.90 29.41 -2.30
C ASP A 55 37.89 29.67 -3.43
N SER A 56 38.28 30.93 -3.54
CA SER A 56 39.15 31.49 -4.56
C SER A 56 40.61 31.29 -4.15
N ALA A 57 41.43 30.64 -4.99
CA ALA A 57 42.87 30.86 -4.93
C ALA A 57 43.59 30.48 -6.25
N LEU A 58 44.04 31.54 -6.91
CA LEU A 58 45.33 31.69 -7.61
C LEU A 58 45.45 31.27 -9.08
N GLU A 59 45.80 32.30 -9.84
CA GLU A 59 46.31 32.39 -11.20
C GLU A 59 47.53 31.50 -11.44
N SER A 60 47.62 30.89 -12.63
CA SER A 60 48.82 31.00 -13.46
C SER A 60 48.55 30.51 -14.88
N GLU A 61 49.23 31.16 -15.80
CA GLU A 61 49.06 31.16 -17.25
C GLU A 61 49.79 29.98 -17.92
N ASP A 62 49.51 29.82 -19.23
CA ASP A 62 50.41 29.34 -20.28
C ASP A 62 50.09 27.99 -20.98
N ALA A 63 50.45 28.01 -22.26
CA ALA A 63 49.98 27.28 -23.42
C ALA A 63 50.54 25.86 -23.62
N GLY A 64 49.97 25.12 -24.57
CA GLY A 64 50.65 23.97 -25.18
C GLY A 64 49.74 22.95 -25.87
N GLU A 65 49.87 22.86 -27.19
CA GLU A 65 49.33 21.81 -28.07
C GLU A 65 49.77 20.38 -27.67
N GLY A 66 49.03 19.36 -28.16
CA GLY A 66 49.63 18.04 -28.38
C GLY A 66 48.69 16.84 -28.21
N SER A 67 48.21 16.33 -29.36
CA SER A 67 48.03 14.92 -29.77
C SER A 67 47.92 13.77 -28.74
N GLY A 68 46.96 12.85 -28.97
CA GLY A 68 47.01 11.45 -28.46
C GLY A 68 48.09 10.59 -29.16
N PRO A 69 48.03 9.23 -29.18
CA PRO A 69 47.04 8.27 -28.64
C PRO A 69 47.69 7.07 -27.85
N GLU A 70 46.90 5.99 -27.61
CA GLU A 70 47.26 4.53 -27.55
C GLU A 70 48.19 4.02 -26.40
N SER A 71 48.25 2.77 -25.89
CA SER A 71 47.57 1.46 -25.97
C SER A 71 48.17 0.51 -24.87
N ASP A 72 47.52 -0.63 -24.62
CA ASP A 72 48.02 -1.97 -24.16
C ASP A 72 48.45 -2.22 -22.68
N SER A 73 47.81 -3.16 -21.95
CA SER A 73 48.09 -4.62 -21.76
C SER A 73 49.31 -4.88 -20.84
N ASP A 74 49.48 -5.88 -19.95
CA ASP A 74 48.82 -7.09 -19.43
C ASP A 74 49.48 -7.38 -18.06
N PHE A 75 48.86 -8.12 -17.12
CA PHE A 75 49.58 -9.17 -16.35
C PHE A 75 48.64 -10.07 -15.53
N LEU A 76 48.71 -11.38 -15.80
CA LEU A 76 48.09 -12.46 -15.03
C LEU A 76 49.04 -12.95 -13.92
N GLY A 77 48.47 -13.40 -12.79
CA GLY A 77 49.19 -14.15 -11.77
C GLY A 77 48.25 -14.96 -10.88
N GLU A 78 48.06 -16.24 -11.21
CA GLU A 78 47.41 -17.28 -10.40
C GLU A 78 48.29 -17.70 -9.20
N SER A 79 47.66 -18.32 -8.18
CA SER A 79 48.13 -19.47 -7.36
C SER A 79 47.48 -19.40 -5.95
N MET A 80 46.42 -20.16 -5.68
CA MET A 80 46.36 -21.55 -5.15
C MET A 80 46.36 -21.64 -3.60
N ASP A 81 45.26 -22.23 -3.11
CA ASP A 81 44.97 -23.05 -1.91
C ASP A 81 45.73 -22.89 -0.58
N ASN A 82 44.97 -22.80 0.52
CA ASN A 82 45.03 -23.83 1.58
C ASN A 82 43.83 -23.79 2.55
N ALA A 83 43.49 -24.96 3.11
CA ALA A 83 42.27 -25.27 3.84
C ALA A 83 42.38 -25.20 5.39
N CYS A 84 41.21 -25.22 6.04
CA CYS A 84 40.85 -25.78 7.37
C CYS A 84 41.10 -25.01 8.69
N SER A 85 39.96 -24.83 9.41
CA SER A 85 39.70 -25.25 10.81
C SER A 85 39.65 -24.23 11.96
N SER A 86 38.63 -24.49 12.79
CA SER A 86 38.06 -23.92 14.03
C SER A 86 38.96 -23.48 15.21
N THR A 87 38.26 -22.74 16.10
CA THR A 87 38.33 -22.58 17.57
C THR A 87 39.22 -21.52 18.23
N ASP A 88 38.52 -20.55 18.86
CA ASP A 88 38.63 -20.02 20.23
C ASP A 88 40.01 -19.60 20.78
N THR A 89 40.22 -18.30 21.05
CA THR A 89 40.70 -17.76 22.35
C THR A 89 40.46 -16.24 22.39
N SER A 90 39.97 -15.72 23.53
CA SER A 90 40.17 -14.31 23.92
C SER A 90 41.41 -14.19 24.83
N PRO A 91 42.04 -13.01 24.91
CA PRO A 91 42.24 -12.46 26.24
C PRO A 91 41.98 -10.94 26.34
N LEU A 92 41.74 -10.57 27.60
CA LEU A 92 41.36 -9.28 28.16
C LEU A 92 42.37 -8.15 27.88
N GLY A 93 41.84 -6.92 27.81
CA GLY A 93 42.56 -5.74 28.28
C GLY A 93 42.38 -4.47 27.47
N LEU A 94 41.71 -3.50 28.08
CA LEU A 94 41.91 -2.04 28.02
C LEU A 94 40.60 -1.28 27.76
N SER A 95 40.15 -0.59 28.81
CA SER A 95 39.11 0.44 28.76
C SER A 95 39.73 1.76 28.31
N PRO A 96 39.17 2.45 27.29
CA PRO A 96 39.27 3.90 27.16
C PRO A 96 37.93 4.53 27.55
N LYS A 97 37.82 4.97 28.80
CA LYS A 97 36.83 5.97 29.21
C LYS A 97 37.29 7.30 28.60
N GLY A 98 36.49 7.88 27.71
CA GLY A 98 36.77 9.24 27.25
C GLY A 98 35.94 9.80 26.09
N SER A 99 35.24 8.97 25.31
CA SER A 99 34.49 9.48 24.14
C SER A 99 33.14 8.79 23.88
N SER A 100 32.67 7.94 24.81
CA SER A 100 31.47 7.13 24.58
C SER A 100 30.15 7.85 24.80
N MET A 101 30.11 9.01 25.48
CA MET A 101 28.83 9.69 25.74
C MET A 101 28.28 10.40 24.51
N LEU A 102 29.13 11.07 23.71
CA LEU A 102 28.68 11.66 22.44
C LEU A 102 28.31 10.57 21.43
N THR A 103 29.09 9.49 21.34
CA THR A 103 28.77 8.37 20.44
C THR A 103 27.57 7.58 20.91
N ARG A 104 27.34 7.42 22.22
CA ARG A 104 26.13 6.77 22.75
C ARG A 104 24.90 7.65 22.60
N GLN A 105 25.00 8.96 22.85
CA GLN A 105 23.89 9.90 22.67
C GLN A 105 23.57 10.09 21.18
N LEU A 106 24.58 10.09 20.31
CA LEU A 106 24.37 9.97 18.87
C LEU A 106 23.72 8.63 18.54
N GLN A 107 24.24 7.48 19.00
CA GLN A 107 23.68 6.17 18.71
C GLN A 107 22.23 6.00 19.21
N GLU A 108 21.91 6.58 20.37
CA GLU A 108 20.57 6.68 20.93
C GLU A 108 19.71 7.66 20.14
N SER A 109 20.28 8.78 19.66
CA SER A 109 19.63 9.71 18.73
C SER A 109 19.32 9.04 17.38
N TRP A 110 20.28 8.33 16.76
CA TRP A 110 20.10 7.53 15.55
C TRP A 110 19.10 6.38 15.76
N ARG A 111 19.06 5.75 16.94
CA ARG A 111 18.03 4.76 17.30
C ARG A 111 16.65 5.42 17.49
N SER A 112 16.60 6.61 18.09
CA SER A 112 15.37 7.40 18.28
C SER A 112 14.83 8.00 16.98
N LEU A 113 15.72 8.27 16.01
CA LEU A 113 15.39 8.69 14.66
C LEU A 113 14.98 7.50 13.79
N ARG A 114 15.36 6.27 14.13
CA ARG A 114 14.80 5.04 13.54
C ARG A 114 13.44 4.68 14.12
N THR A 115 13.15 5.03 15.37
CA THR A 115 11.80 4.92 15.94
C THR A 115 10.87 6.07 15.49
N ARG A 116 11.43 7.22 15.10
CA ARG A 116 10.77 8.18 14.21
C ARG A 116 10.88 7.70 12.76
N SER A 117 10.11 6.68 12.41
CA SER A 117 10.04 6.14 11.04
C SER A 117 10.01 7.29 10.04
N VAL A 118 11.10 7.49 9.28
CA VAL A 118 11.05 8.31 8.07
C VAL A 118 9.95 7.64 7.23
N PRO A 119 8.87 8.35 6.87
CA PRO A 119 7.84 7.75 6.03
C PRO A 119 8.52 7.28 4.77
N GLU A 120 8.55 5.96 4.57
CA GLU A 120 9.16 5.38 3.40
C GLU A 120 8.48 5.99 2.18
N ARG A 121 9.26 6.67 1.33
CA ARG A 121 8.69 7.51 0.29
C ARG A 121 8.09 6.59 -0.76
N LEU A 122 6.79 6.69 -1.03
CA LEU A 122 6.22 5.98 -2.18
C LEU A 122 6.60 6.68 -3.48
N VAL A 123 6.95 5.90 -4.49
CA VAL A 123 7.11 6.32 -5.87
C VAL A 123 5.94 5.77 -6.67
N PHE A 124 5.32 6.66 -7.44
CA PHE A 124 4.30 6.31 -8.41
C PHE A 124 4.92 6.45 -9.79
N GLU A 125 5.00 5.36 -10.54
CA GLU A 125 5.63 5.32 -11.86
C GLU A 125 4.64 4.83 -12.90
N VAL A 126 4.48 5.58 -13.99
CA VAL A 126 3.64 5.15 -15.12
C VAL A 126 4.48 4.24 -16.03
N THR A 127 4.24 2.94 -15.93
CA THR A 127 5.01 1.94 -16.69
C THR A 127 4.43 1.62 -18.06
N ASP A 128 3.13 1.85 -18.25
CA ASP A 128 2.47 1.69 -19.55
C ASP A 128 1.38 2.74 -19.75
N ALA A 129 1.24 3.21 -20.98
CA ALA A 129 0.16 4.10 -21.40
C ALA A 129 -0.33 3.65 -22.78
N SER A 130 -1.36 2.81 -22.78
CA SER A 130 -1.87 2.18 -23.99
C SER A 130 -3.21 2.79 -24.44
N VAL A 131 -3.36 2.97 -25.74
CA VAL A 131 -4.61 3.45 -26.34
C VAL A 131 -5.55 2.26 -26.52
N VAL A 132 -6.68 2.29 -25.82
CA VAL A 132 -7.72 1.26 -25.85
C VAL A 132 -8.90 1.77 -26.67
N GLN A 133 -9.41 0.91 -27.55
CA GLN A 133 -10.64 1.13 -28.28
C GLN A 133 -11.66 0.10 -27.78
N ASP A 134 -12.69 0.60 -27.12
CA ASP A 134 -13.84 -0.17 -26.64
C ASP A 134 -15.04 0.17 -27.53
N ALA A 135 -16.08 -0.68 -27.58
CA ALA A 135 -17.13 -0.76 -28.60
C ALA A 135 -17.94 0.52 -28.94
N GLY A 136 -17.62 1.67 -28.32
CA GLY A 136 -18.04 2.99 -28.77
C GLY A 136 -17.14 4.15 -28.30
N SER A 137 -15.94 3.89 -27.74
CA SER A 137 -15.06 4.94 -27.24
C SER A 137 -13.57 4.59 -27.31
N LYS A 138 -12.76 5.60 -27.63
CA LYS A 138 -11.29 5.51 -27.61
C LYS A 138 -10.76 6.26 -26.39
N TYR A 139 -9.89 5.63 -25.61
CA TYR A 139 -9.28 6.26 -24.44
C TYR A 139 -7.85 5.77 -24.21
N VAL A 140 -7.10 6.50 -23.38
CA VAL A 140 -5.77 6.09 -22.93
C VAL A 140 -5.91 5.47 -21.55
N LEU A 141 -5.38 4.26 -21.39
CA LEU A 141 -5.32 3.54 -20.12
C LEU A 141 -3.88 3.62 -19.59
N TYR A 142 -3.74 4.14 -18.38
CA TYR A 142 -2.46 4.29 -17.70
C TYR A 142 -2.30 3.16 -16.68
N THR A 143 -1.16 2.47 -16.72
CA THR A 143 -0.74 1.48 -15.73
C THR A 143 0.32 2.11 -14.85
N ILE A 144 0.02 2.23 -13.56
CA ILE A 144 0.88 2.89 -12.58
C ILE A 144 1.34 1.86 -11.56
N GLN A 145 2.66 1.72 -11.40
CA GLN A 145 3.26 0.96 -10.33
C GLN A 145 3.43 1.83 -9.09
N VAL A 146 3.03 1.28 -7.94
CA VAL A 146 3.29 1.85 -6.62
C VAL A 146 4.48 1.10 -6.05
N ILE A 147 5.56 1.81 -5.80
CA ILE A 147 6.86 1.28 -5.39
C ILE A 147 7.29 1.93 -4.08
N GLN A 148 7.84 1.14 -3.18
CA GLN A 148 8.35 1.61 -1.90
C GLN A 148 9.83 2.06 -2.06
N SER A 149 10.14 3.33 -1.81
CA SER A 149 11.51 3.85 -2.00
C SER A 149 12.44 3.40 -0.90
N GLY A 150 13.65 2.98 -1.27
CA GLY A 150 14.71 2.65 -0.31
C GLY A 150 14.90 1.15 -0.07
N GLY A 151 14.14 0.29 -0.75
CA GLY A 151 14.31 -1.16 -0.76
C GLY A 151 14.20 -1.76 -2.16
N PHE A 152 14.56 -3.03 -2.30
CA PHE A 152 14.26 -3.82 -3.50
C PHE A 152 12.80 -4.29 -3.42
N ASP A 153 11.94 -3.69 -4.23
CA ASP A 153 10.52 -4.04 -4.28
C ASP A 153 10.32 -5.35 -5.07
N LYS A 154 10.18 -6.47 -4.33
CA LYS A 154 9.94 -7.80 -4.91
C LYS A 154 8.54 -7.95 -5.50
N THR A 155 7.60 -7.11 -5.10
CA THR A 155 6.17 -7.26 -5.40
C THR A 155 5.57 -5.89 -5.72
N PRO A 156 5.78 -5.38 -6.95
CA PRO A 156 5.13 -4.15 -7.38
C PRO A 156 3.61 -4.28 -7.26
N ALA A 157 2.97 -3.21 -6.81
CA ALA A 157 1.53 -3.09 -6.72
C ALA A 157 1.09 -2.19 -7.87
N VAL A 158 -0.04 -2.50 -8.51
CA VAL A 158 -0.41 -1.85 -9.77
C VAL A 158 -1.81 -1.27 -9.67
N ILE A 159 -2.00 -0.08 -10.23
CA ILE A 159 -3.33 0.46 -10.52
C ILE A 159 -3.43 0.77 -12.02
N THR A 160 -4.60 0.49 -12.60
CA THR A 160 -4.90 0.82 -14.01
C THR A 160 -6.06 1.80 -14.06
N ARG A 161 -5.83 2.99 -14.64
CA ARG A 161 -6.79 4.11 -14.60
C ARG A 161 -6.76 4.90 -15.90
N ARG A 162 -7.91 5.42 -16.31
CA ARG A 162 -8.01 6.39 -17.42
C ARG A 162 -8.01 7.83 -16.90
N TYR A 163 -7.78 8.80 -17.77
CA TYR A 163 -7.77 10.23 -17.40
C TYR A 163 -9.00 10.65 -16.58
N SER A 164 -10.20 10.21 -16.97
CA SER A 164 -11.44 10.58 -16.28
C SER A 164 -11.57 9.97 -14.88
N ASP A 165 -10.84 8.90 -14.55
CA ASP A 165 -10.80 8.38 -13.18
C ASP A 165 -10.02 9.32 -12.27
N PHE A 166 -8.89 9.83 -12.77
CA PHE A 166 -8.07 10.85 -12.08
C PHE A 166 -8.82 12.18 -11.92
N GLU A 167 -9.53 12.62 -12.97
CA GLU A 167 -10.37 13.83 -12.92
C GLU A 167 -11.48 13.69 -11.88
N ARG A 168 -12.15 12.52 -11.83
CA ARG A 168 -13.19 12.22 -10.85
C ARG A 168 -12.62 12.19 -9.42
N LEU A 169 -11.46 11.58 -9.22
CA LEU A 169 -10.74 11.60 -7.94
C LEU A 169 -10.48 13.04 -7.49
N HIS A 170 -9.83 13.84 -8.33
CA HIS A 170 -9.48 15.23 -8.03
C HIS A 170 -10.71 16.07 -7.72
N SER A 171 -11.76 15.93 -8.53
CA SER A 171 -13.02 16.67 -8.34
C SER A 171 -13.70 16.32 -7.01
N ARG A 172 -13.74 15.03 -6.64
CA ARG A 172 -14.36 14.59 -5.39
C ARG A 172 -13.54 15.01 -4.17
N LEU A 173 -12.22 14.92 -4.24
CA LEU A 173 -11.34 15.39 -3.17
C LEU A 173 -11.46 16.91 -3.00
N ARG A 174 -11.43 17.69 -4.08
CA ARG A 174 -11.61 19.15 -4.00
C ARG A 174 -12.95 19.57 -3.39
N ARG A 175 -14.03 18.83 -3.68
CA ARG A 175 -15.35 19.10 -3.09
C ARG A 175 -15.42 18.82 -1.58
N ARG A 176 -14.72 17.79 -1.10
CA ARG A 176 -14.80 17.34 0.31
C ARG A 176 -13.67 17.82 1.20
N HIS A 177 -12.50 18.09 0.62
CA HIS A 177 -11.25 18.43 1.30
C HIS A 177 -10.61 19.65 0.62
N GLY A 178 -11.40 20.68 0.32
CA GLY A 178 -10.98 21.85 -0.46
C GLY A 178 -9.69 22.49 0.05
N ASP A 179 -9.60 22.69 1.37
CA ASP A 179 -8.45 23.32 2.04
C ASP A 179 -7.17 22.48 1.89
N GLU A 180 -7.25 21.15 2.03
CA GLU A 180 -6.11 20.25 1.81
C GLU A 180 -5.69 20.18 0.33
N MET A 181 -6.59 20.50 -0.60
CA MET A 181 -6.40 20.40 -2.04
C MET A 181 -5.95 21.71 -2.71
N GLU A 182 -5.87 22.83 -1.98
CA GLU A 182 -5.62 24.18 -2.54
C GLU A 182 -4.28 24.29 -3.29
N GLY A 183 -3.26 23.53 -2.84
CA GLY A 183 -1.93 23.50 -3.46
C GLY A 183 -1.72 22.45 -4.55
N LEU A 184 -2.72 21.61 -4.85
CA LEU A 184 -2.57 20.48 -5.77
C LEU A 184 -2.89 20.85 -7.22
N CYS A 185 -1.85 20.82 -8.06
CA CYS A 185 -1.97 20.99 -9.50
C CYS A 185 -2.49 19.71 -10.16
N PHE A 186 -3.48 19.84 -11.05
CA PHE A 186 -4.04 18.74 -11.84
C PHE A 186 -4.00 19.06 -13.33
N PRO A 187 -3.55 18.12 -14.20
CA PRO A 187 -3.45 18.36 -15.63
C PRO A 187 -4.82 18.65 -16.26
N ARG A 188 -4.95 19.80 -16.95
CA ARG A 188 -6.20 20.23 -17.58
C ARG A 188 -6.61 19.34 -18.76
N LYS A 189 -7.91 19.26 -19.00
CA LYS A 189 -8.48 18.49 -20.11
C LYS A 189 -8.20 19.22 -21.42
N LYS A 190 -7.65 18.49 -22.39
CA LYS A 190 -7.42 19.01 -23.76
C LYS A 190 -8.58 18.61 -24.65
N LEU A 191 -9.10 19.54 -25.44
CA LEU A 191 -10.22 19.30 -26.37
C LEU A 191 -9.79 18.51 -27.61
N ARG A 192 -8.51 18.61 -28.02
CA ARG A 192 -7.92 17.95 -29.20
C ARG A 192 -6.58 17.30 -28.86
N LYS A 193 -6.06 16.45 -29.75
CA LYS A 193 -4.73 15.79 -29.65
C LYS A 193 -4.52 14.90 -28.42
N ASN A 194 -5.59 14.34 -27.84
CA ASN A 194 -5.53 13.49 -26.64
C ASN A 194 -4.68 12.22 -26.77
N PHE A 195 -4.46 11.73 -28.00
CA PHE A 195 -3.74 10.48 -28.28
C PHE A 195 -2.31 10.71 -28.81
N VAL A 196 -1.85 11.96 -28.89
CA VAL A 196 -0.49 12.28 -29.30
C VAL A 196 0.47 11.85 -28.20
N ALA A 197 1.57 11.18 -28.58
CA ALA A 197 2.56 10.64 -27.64
C ALA A 197 3.07 11.69 -26.65
N GLU A 198 3.31 12.92 -27.12
CA GLU A 198 3.71 14.05 -26.26
C GLU A 198 2.67 14.37 -25.18
N THR A 199 1.38 14.40 -25.54
CA THR A 199 0.29 14.66 -24.58
C THR A 199 0.16 13.50 -23.58
N ILE A 200 0.34 12.26 -24.05
CA ILE A 200 0.34 11.08 -23.19
C ILE A 200 1.50 11.15 -22.21
N ALA A 201 2.72 11.43 -22.66
CA ALA A 201 3.91 11.54 -21.82
C ALA A 201 3.80 12.67 -20.79
N LYS A 202 3.37 13.87 -21.20
CA LYS A 202 3.12 15.01 -20.30
C LYS A 202 2.09 14.65 -19.22
N ARG A 203 1.00 13.98 -19.58
CA ARG A 203 -0.01 13.49 -18.62
C ARG A 203 0.52 12.41 -17.70
N SER A 204 1.31 11.47 -18.22
CA SER A 204 1.95 10.43 -17.40
C SER A 204 2.76 11.06 -16.29
N ARG A 205 3.65 12.00 -16.62
CA ARG A 205 4.47 12.70 -15.62
C ARG A 205 3.64 13.50 -14.61
N ALA A 206 2.60 14.18 -15.09
CA ALA A 206 1.69 14.93 -14.23
C ALA A 206 0.94 14.01 -13.24
N PHE A 207 0.57 12.79 -13.65
CA PHE A 207 -0.09 11.83 -12.75
C PHE A 207 0.86 11.28 -11.68
N GLU A 208 2.11 10.97 -12.02
CA GLU A 208 3.13 10.56 -11.03
C GLU A 208 3.32 11.63 -9.95
N GLN A 209 3.47 12.88 -10.38
CA GLN A 209 3.62 14.03 -9.48
C GLN A 209 2.35 14.26 -8.64
N TYR A 210 1.18 14.19 -9.27
CA TYR A 210 -0.11 14.35 -8.60
C TYR A 210 -0.30 13.29 -7.50
N LEU A 211 -0.06 12.01 -7.79
CA LEU A 211 -0.19 10.94 -6.79
C LEU A 211 0.87 11.06 -5.68
N SER A 212 2.09 11.47 -6.03
CA SER A 212 3.15 11.72 -5.05
C SER A 212 2.77 12.83 -4.06
N HIS A 213 2.23 13.94 -4.54
CA HIS A 213 1.75 15.04 -3.68
C HIS A 213 0.47 14.66 -2.94
N LEU A 214 -0.44 13.91 -3.56
CA LEU A 214 -1.66 13.45 -2.91
C LEU A 214 -1.35 12.54 -1.71
N HIS A 215 -0.37 11.65 -1.86
CA HIS A 215 0.05 10.74 -0.81
C HIS A 215 0.81 11.44 0.34
N SER A 216 1.48 12.57 0.10
CA SER A 216 2.15 13.31 1.18
C SER A 216 1.17 13.93 2.18
N LEU A 217 -0.10 14.13 1.78
CA LEU A 217 -1.17 14.67 2.60
C LEU A 217 -1.83 13.58 3.47
N SER A 218 -1.51 13.59 4.77
CA SER A 218 -1.96 12.55 5.70
C SER A 218 -3.48 12.49 5.92
N GLY A 219 -4.20 13.60 5.79
CA GLY A 219 -5.67 13.64 5.89
C GLY A 219 -6.33 12.90 4.73
N LEU A 220 -5.87 13.17 3.50
CA LEU A 220 -6.40 12.56 2.28
C LEU A 220 -6.16 11.05 2.19
N ARG A 221 -5.02 10.54 2.69
CA ARG A 221 -4.69 9.10 2.69
C ARG A 221 -5.73 8.21 3.37
N ARG A 222 -6.49 8.77 4.33
CA ARG A 222 -7.54 8.06 5.06
C ARG A 222 -8.93 8.23 4.47
N SER A 223 -9.10 9.14 3.51
CA SER A 223 -10.40 9.39 2.88
C SER A 223 -10.88 8.19 2.08
N ALA A 224 -12.17 7.88 2.14
CA ALA A 224 -12.76 6.80 1.34
C ALA A 224 -12.55 7.00 -0.17
N ILE A 225 -12.54 8.26 -0.63
CA ILE A 225 -12.28 8.62 -2.04
C ILE A 225 -10.88 8.18 -2.47
N PHE A 226 -9.88 8.39 -1.61
CA PHE A 226 -8.51 7.96 -1.87
C PHE A 226 -8.41 6.43 -1.91
N LEU A 227 -8.97 5.74 -0.91
CA LEU A 227 -8.93 4.27 -0.85
C LEU A 227 -9.65 3.62 -2.03
N GLU A 228 -10.75 4.23 -2.49
CA GLU A 228 -11.49 3.79 -3.67
C GLU A 228 -10.69 3.87 -4.95
N PHE A 229 -9.89 4.92 -5.10
CA PHE A 229 -9.03 5.06 -6.26
C PHE A 229 -7.95 3.98 -6.32
N PHE A 230 -7.41 3.56 -5.17
CA PHE A 230 -6.32 2.60 -5.12
C PHE A 230 -6.79 1.14 -5.09
N TYR A 231 -7.50 0.69 -4.05
CA TYR A 231 -7.73 -0.74 -3.83
C TYR A 231 -9.17 -1.14 -3.51
N LEU A 232 -10.07 -0.21 -3.12
CA LEU A 232 -11.42 -0.62 -2.68
C LEU A 232 -12.22 -1.29 -3.81
N GLY A 233 -12.00 -0.86 -5.05
CA GLY A 233 -12.57 -1.52 -6.23
C GLY A 233 -12.15 -2.99 -6.34
N ASP A 234 -10.86 -3.27 -6.09
CA ASP A 234 -10.31 -4.63 -6.13
C ASP A 234 -10.90 -5.49 -5.00
N LEU A 235 -11.09 -4.94 -3.80
CA LEU A 235 -11.74 -5.64 -2.69
C LEU A 235 -13.20 -5.99 -2.99
N ARG A 236 -13.97 -5.03 -3.52
CA ARG A 236 -15.37 -5.26 -3.90
C ARG A 236 -15.49 -6.29 -5.04
N ALA A 237 -14.59 -6.22 -6.03
CA ALA A 237 -14.54 -7.21 -7.11
C ALA A 237 -14.17 -8.60 -6.58
N GLY A 238 -13.17 -8.69 -5.69
CA GLY A 238 -12.79 -9.93 -5.01
C GLY A 238 -13.94 -10.52 -4.21
N GLN A 239 -14.62 -9.70 -3.39
CA GLN A 239 -15.79 -10.12 -2.62
C GLN A 239 -16.90 -10.68 -3.52
N MET A 240 -17.19 -10.02 -4.64
CA MET A 240 -18.20 -10.46 -5.60
C MET A 240 -17.82 -11.81 -6.23
N LEU A 241 -16.57 -11.99 -6.66
CA LEU A 241 -16.08 -13.24 -7.23
C LEU A 241 -16.13 -14.39 -6.23
N MET A 242 -15.78 -14.12 -4.97
CA MET A 242 -15.89 -15.09 -3.88
C MET A 242 -17.34 -15.51 -3.62
N ARG A 243 -18.30 -14.57 -3.65
CA ARG A 243 -19.74 -14.88 -3.49
C ARG A 243 -20.26 -15.80 -4.60
N VAL A 244 -19.67 -15.73 -5.80
CA VAL A 244 -20.01 -16.60 -6.95
C VAL A 244 -19.16 -17.89 -6.95
N GLY A 245 -18.27 -18.09 -5.97
CA GLY A 245 -17.40 -19.27 -5.87
C GLY A 245 -16.20 -19.26 -6.83
N ARG A 246 -15.91 -18.12 -7.49
CA ARG A 246 -14.79 -17.95 -8.42
C ARG A 246 -13.52 -17.50 -7.69
N TYR A 247 -13.03 -18.33 -6.78
CA TYR A 247 -11.89 -18.00 -5.91
C TYR A 247 -10.59 -17.74 -6.68
N GLN A 248 -10.32 -18.51 -7.74
CA GLN A 248 -9.14 -18.35 -8.57
C GLN A 248 -9.08 -16.96 -9.23
N ASP A 249 -10.22 -16.47 -9.72
CA ASP A 249 -10.31 -15.16 -10.37
C ASP A 249 -10.22 -14.03 -9.34
N ALA A 250 -10.70 -14.26 -8.11
CA ALA A 250 -10.63 -13.29 -7.02
C ALA A 250 -9.20 -13.03 -6.54
N LEU A 251 -8.33 -14.06 -6.56
CA LEU A 251 -6.96 -13.96 -6.03
C LEU A 251 -6.16 -12.81 -6.60
N GLY A 252 -6.23 -12.58 -7.92
CA GLY A 252 -5.44 -11.53 -8.57
C GLY A 252 -5.74 -10.13 -8.01
N ALA A 253 -7.04 -9.81 -7.86
CA ALA A 253 -7.48 -8.54 -7.30
C ALA A 253 -7.14 -8.41 -5.81
N LEU A 254 -7.39 -9.46 -5.01
CA LEU A 254 -7.13 -9.45 -3.56
C LEU A 254 -5.64 -9.34 -3.23
N LEU A 255 -4.77 -10.06 -3.96
CA LEU A 255 -3.32 -9.99 -3.80
C LEU A 255 -2.77 -8.62 -4.17
N ASN A 256 -3.26 -8.03 -5.26
CA ASN A 256 -2.89 -6.65 -5.62
C ASN A 256 -3.35 -5.66 -4.54
N ALA A 257 -4.57 -5.83 -4.04
CA ALA A 257 -5.11 -4.99 -2.96
C ALA A 257 -4.28 -5.08 -1.68
N VAL A 258 -3.79 -6.27 -1.28
CA VAL A 258 -2.90 -6.40 -0.10
C VAL A 258 -1.62 -5.61 -0.32
N ARG A 259 -0.98 -5.77 -1.49
CA ARG A 259 0.26 -5.04 -1.82
C ARG A 259 0.05 -3.53 -1.82
N LEU A 260 -1.09 -3.06 -2.34
CA LEU A 260 -1.46 -1.64 -2.28
C LEU A 260 -1.67 -1.19 -0.83
N GLN A 261 -2.38 -1.97 -0.01
CA GLN A 261 -2.63 -1.64 1.39
C GLN A 261 -1.34 -1.55 2.21
N GLU A 262 -0.39 -2.45 1.98
CA GLU A 262 0.94 -2.43 2.60
C GLU A 262 1.69 -1.14 2.25
N LYS A 263 1.79 -0.83 0.95
CA LYS A 263 2.53 0.34 0.47
C LYS A 263 1.92 1.63 0.95
N LEU A 264 0.58 1.73 0.94
CA LEU A 264 -0.15 2.90 1.42
C LEU A 264 -0.13 3.04 2.96
N GLY A 265 0.44 2.08 3.67
CA GLY A 265 0.66 2.12 5.11
C GLY A 265 -0.60 1.79 5.94
N CYS A 266 -1.50 0.94 5.44
CA CYS A 266 -2.74 0.59 6.15
C CYS A 266 -2.48 -0.29 7.39
N GLN A 267 -1.43 -1.12 7.39
CA GLN A 267 -1.09 -2.02 8.50
C GLN A 267 -0.64 -1.24 9.75
N GLN A 268 0.16 -0.19 9.57
CA GLN A 268 0.70 0.62 10.66
C GLN A 268 -0.41 1.36 11.43
N ILE A 269 -1.53 1.65 10.76
CA ILE A 269 -2.70 2.33 11.36
C ILE A 269 -3.40 1.43 12.37
N LEU A 270 -3.48 0.12 12.12
CA LEU A 270 -4.04 -0.85 13.06
C LEU A 270 -3.19 -0.99 14.33
N GLN A 271 -1.87 -1.09 14.17
CA GLN A 271 -0.94 -1.23 15.29
C GLN A 271 -0.88 0.04 16.16
N GLN A 272 -0.96 1.23 15.55
CA GLN A 272 -1.02 2.50 16.28
C GLN A 272 -2.31 2.66 17.11
N HIS A 273 -3.46 2.20 16.59
CA HIS A 273 -4.73 2.23 17.34
C HIS A 273 -4.67 1.34 18.59
N GLN A 274 -4.11 0.14 18.50
CA GLN A 274 -3.97 -0.75 19.66
C GLN A 274 -3.12 -0.13 20.78
N GLN A 275 -2.06 0.62 20.44
CA GLN A 275 -1.20 1.27 21.43
C GLN A 275 -1.86 2.48 22.10
N GLN A 276 -2.66 3.26 21.37
CA GLN A 276 -3.35 4.43 21.92
C GLN A 276 -4.46 4.07 22.92
N HIS A 277 -5.10 2.90 22.77
CA HIS A 277 -6.07 2.40 23.75
C HIS A 277 -5.49 2.18 25.15
N GLN A 278 -4.18 1.99 25.28
CA GLN A 278 -3.54 1.84 26.59
C GLN A 278 -3.36 3.17 27.34
N HIS A 279 -3.42 4.32 26.66
CA HIS A 279 -3.05 5.61 27.25
C HIS A 279 -4.22 6.57 27.52
N ASN A 280 -5.41 6.34 26.95
CA ASN A 280 -6.54 7.28 27.09
C ASN A 280 -7.87 6.53 27.34
N GLN A 281 -8.14 6.21 28.60
CA GLN A 281 -9.42 5.60 29.02
C GLN A 281 -10.60 6.60 29.12
N HIS A 282 -10.43 7.88 28.75
CA HIS A 282 -11.42 8.94 29.03
C HIS A 282 -12.13 9.59 27.84
N HIS A 283 -12.00 9.11 26.59
CA HIS A 283 -12.80 9.64 25.46
C HIS A 283 -13.57 8.54 24.73
N GLN A 284 -14.53 7.94 25.44
CA GLN A 284 -15.47 6.95 24.88
C GLN A 284 -16.72 7.63 24.30
N GLN A 285 -16.53 8.58 23.37
CA GLN A 285 -17.64 9.09 22.56
C GLN A 285 -17.19 9.25 21.10
N GLN A 286 -17.62 8.27 20.28
CA GLN A 286 -17.47 8.20 18.81
C GLN A 286 -16.03 8.19 18.27
N GLN A 287 -15.21 7.22 18.69
CA GLN A 287 -14.01 6.88 17.94
C GLN A 287 -14.39 5.90 16.81
N GLN A 288 -14.75 6.43 15.64
CA GLN A 288 -14.98 5.63 14.43
C GLN A 288 -13.69 4.88 14.07
N CYS A 289 -13.74 3.54 14.04
CA CYS A 289 -12.66 2.71 13.51
C CYS A 289 -12.26 3.24 12.13
N CYS A 290 -10.96 3.47 11.93
CA CYS A 290 -10.46 3.87 10.62
C CYS A 290 -10.81 2.77 9.60
N PRO A 291 -11.48 3.10 8.46
CA PRO A 291 -11.97 2.11 7.50
C PRO A 291 -10.86 1.22 6.93
N GLN A 292 -9.62 1.72 6.92
CA GLN A 292 -8.44 1.01 6.42
C GLN A 292 -8.13 -0.26 7.22
N GLY A 293 -8.36 -0.24 8.53
CA GLY A 293 -8.12 -1.41 9.38
C GLY A 293 -9.12 -2.53 9.09
N VAL A 294 -10.38 -2.16 8.89
CA VAL A 294 -11.44 -3.08 8.46
C VAL A 294 -11.11 -3.66 7.08
N HIS A 295 -10.73 -2.83 6.12
CA HIS A 295 -10.34 -3.27 4.78
C HIS A 295 -9.13 -4.21 4.80
N TRP A 296 -8.14 -3.95 5.65
CA TRP A 296 -6.96 -4.79 5.80
C TRP A 296 -7.33 -6.19 6.27
N LEU A 297 -8.05 -6.28 7.40
CA LEU A 297 -8.46 -7.56 7.96
C LEU A 297 -9.41 -8.30 7.02
N PHE A 298 -10.35 -7.60 6.40
CA PHE A 298 -11.22 -8.18 5.38
C PHE A 298 -10.40 -8.85 4.27
N ASN A 299 -9.40 -8.15 3.73
CA ASN A 299 -8.61 -8.66 2.61
C ASN A 299 -7.78 -9.89 3.00
N LEU A 300 -7.16 -9.89 4.19
CA LEU A 300 -6.45 -11.07 4.70
C LEU A 300 -7.40 -12.26 4.87
N CYS A 301 -8.58 -12.04 5.46
CA CYS A 301 -9.59 -13.08 5.63
C CYS A 301 -10.10 -13.63 4.29
N ALA A 302 -10.27 -12.74 3.30
CA ALA A 302 -10.65 -13.09 1.94
C ALA A 302 -9.60 -13.99 1.27
N LEU A 303 -8.32 -13.63 1.37
CA LEU A 303 -7.21 -14.44 0.86
C LEU A 303 -7.11 -15.80 1.55
N VAL A 304 -7.24 -15.88 2.88
CA VAL A 304 -7.27 -17.16 3.61
C VAL A 304 -8.37 -18.06 3.05
N SER A 305 -9.57 -17.50 2.85
CA SER A 305 -10.70 -18.24 2.30
C SER A 305 -10.44 -18.69 0.87
N CYS A 306 -9.89 -17.84 0.00
CA CYS A 306 -9.53 -18.21 -1.37
C CYS A 306 -8.49 -19.34 -1.41
N PHE A 307 -7.39 -19.21 -0.67
CA PHE A 307 -6.34 -20.23 -0.65
C PHE A 307 -6.81 -21.57 -0.08
N GLN A 308 -7.71 -21.55 0.91
CA GLN A 308 -8.34 -22.77 1.42
C GLN A 308 -9.16 -23.50 0.36
N GLU A 309 -9.93 -22.77 -0.45
CA GLU A 309 -10.77 -23.35 -1.50
C GLU A 309 -9.96 -23.84 -2.71
N LEU A 310 -8.75 -23.31 -2.87
CA LEU A 310 -7.81 -23.68 -3.94
C LEU A 310 -6.76 -24.72 -3.48
N ASP A 311 -6.91 -25.26 -2.26
CA ASP A 311 -6.01 -26.24 -1.64
C ASP A 311 -4.54 -25.77 -1.51
N GLN A 312 -4.33 -24.45 -1.46
CA GLN A 312 -3.02 -23.83 -1.21
C GLN A 312 -2.86 -23.58 0.30
N LEU A 313 -2.73 -24.66 1.08
CA LEU A 313 -2.85 -24.62 2.54
C LEU A 313 -1.70 -23.87 3.23
N GLU A 314 -0.50 -23.89 2.65
CA GLU A 314 0.68 -23.18 3.15
C GLU A 314 0.48 -21.67 3.07
N ASP A 315 0.03 -21.18 1.90
CA ASP A 315 -0.28 -19.77 1.66
C ASP A 315 -1.43 -19.31 2.57
N ALA A 316 -2.48 -20.14 2.69
CA ALA A 316 -3.61 -19.87 3.59
C ALA A 316 -3.14 -19.72 5.05
N GLN A 317 -2.24 -20.59 5.50
CA GLN A 317 -1.73 -20.55 6.87
C GLN A 317 -0.84 -19.33 7.11
N GLU A 318 0.02 -18.97 6.16
CA GLU A 318 0.90 -17.80 6.29
C GLU A 318 0.09 -16.50 6.39
N ILE A 319 -0.92 -16.33 5.55
CA ILE A 319 -1.80 -15.15 5.58
C ILE A 319 -2.64 -15.14 6.86
N CYS A 320 -3.12 -16.30 7.32
CA CYS A 320 -3.89 -16.40 8.55
C CYS A 320 -3.04 -16.07 9.78
N ASP A 321 -1.81 -16.57 9.83
CA ASP A 321 -0.83 -16.27 10.88
C ASP A 321 -0.48 -14.78 10.91
N ARG A 322 -0.30 -14.18 9.74
CA ARG A 322 -0.12 -12.74 9.61
C ARG A 322 -1.30 -11.95 10.16
N ALA A 323 -2.53 -12.33 9.80
CA ALA A 323 -3.73 -11.67 10.31
C ALA A 323 -3.79 -11.74 11.84
N LEU A 324 -3.48 -12.90 12.42
CA LEU A 324 -3.42 -13.10 13.87
C LEU A 324 -2.36 -12.23 14.52
N ARG A 325 -1.16 -12.11 13.95
CA ARG A 325 -0.11 -11.22 14.48
C ARG A 325 -0.54 -9.75 14.55
N ASP A 326 -1.44 -9.31 13.67
CA ASP A 326 -1.95 -7.93 13.68
C ASP A 326 -3.08 -7.70 14.71
N ILE A 327 -3.83 -8.73 15.12
CA ILE A 327 -5.01 -8.58 16.02
C ILE A 327 -4.85 -9.24 17.39
N ALA A 328 -3.92 -10.18 17.53
CA ALA A 328 -3.74 -10.92 18.77
C ALA A 328 -3.19 -9.99 19.86
N PRO A 329 -3.79 -9.97 21.06
CA PRO A 329 -3.25 -9.22 22.18
C PRO A 329 -1.86 -9.74 22.56
N SER A 330 -0.99 -8.85 23.04
CA SER A 330 0.29 -9.28 23.59
C SER A 330 0.07 -10.13 24.84
N GLN A 331 0.92 -11.13 25.06
CA GLN A 331 0.83 -12.00 26.23
C GLN A 331 0.91 -11.21 27.56
N GLU A 332 1.69 -10.12 27.56
CA GLU A 332 1.78 -9.19 28.69
C GLU A 332 0.45 -8.49 28.99
N ALA A 333 -0.32 -8.12 27.96
CA ALA A 333 -1.62 -7.48 28.14
C ALA A 333 -2.63 -8.43 28.80
N LEU A 334 -2.62 -9.70 28.39
CA LEU A 334 -3.48 -10.73 28.99
C LEU A 334 -3.10 -11.00 30.46
N GLN A 335 -1.80 -11.09 30.77
CA GLN A 335 -1.32 -11.33 32.13
C GLN A 335 -1.61 -10.16 33.08
N GLN A 336 -1.38 -8.91 32.65
CA GLN A 336 -1.70 -7.72 33.43
C GLN A 336 -3.18 -7.69 33.82
N GLN A 337 -4.05 -8.17 32.93
CA GLN A 337 -5.48 -8.17 33.18
C GLN A 337 -5.94 -9.29 34.10
N GLN A 338 -5.35 -10.49 34.02
CA GLN A 338 -5.59 -11.54 35.01
C GLN A 338 -5.20 -11.06 36.43
N GLN A 339 -4.09 -10.33 36.55
CA GLN A 339 -3.71 -9.70 37.83
C GLN A 339 -4.72 -8.63 38.27
N GLN A 340 -5.26 -7.82 37.36
CA GLN A 340 -6.31 -6.85 37.66
C GLN A 340 -7.62 -7.51 38.10
N GLN A 341 -8.05 -8.61 37.46
CA GLN A 341 -9.26 -9.35 37.87
C GLN A 341 -9.14 -9.96 39.28
N GLN A 342 -7.93 -10.40 39.66
CA GLN A 342 -7.66 -10.87 41.03
C GLN A 342 -7.71 -9.72 42.05
N GLN A 343 -7.27 -8.52 41.69
CA GLN A 343 -7.33 -7.33 42.57
C GLN A 343 -8.76 -6.73 42.67
N GLN A 344 -9.56 -6.79 41.59
CA GLN A 344 -10.93 -6.26 41.56
C GLN A 344 -11.96 -7.12 42.30
N HIS A 345 -11.63 -8.34 42.72
CA HIS A 345 -12.52 -9.16 43.57
C HIS A 345 -12.86 -8.51 44.92
N GLN A 346 -12.21 -7.41 45.33
CA GLN A 346 -12.54 -6.66 46.55
C GLN A 346 -13.30 -5.33 46.34
N GLN A 347 -13.47 -4.82 45.12
CA GLN A 347 -14.21 -3.56 44.89
C GLN A 347 -15.11 -3.65 43.64
N GLN A 348 -16.40 -3.42 43.88
CA GLN A 348 -17.55 -3.31 42.96
C GLN A 348 -17.31 -3.49 41.45
N GLN A 349 -18.08 -4.44 40.90
CA GLN A 349 -18.21 -4.79 39.48
C GLN A 349 -18.52 -3.58 38.58
N GLN A 350 -17.49 -3.01 37.95
CA GLN A 350 -17.62 -2.49 36.59
C GLN A 350 -17.08 -3.55 35.64
N GLN A 351 -17.98 -4.25 34.95
CA GLN A 351 -17.64 -5.23 33.93
C GLN A 351 -16.88 -4.55 32.77
N GLN A 352 -15.55 -4.48 32.87
CA GLN A 352 -14.71 -4.30 31.69
C GLN A 352 -14.66 -5.63 30.95
N GLN A 353 -15.69 -5.88 30.13
CA GLN A 353 -15.64 -6.98 29.16
C GLN A 353 -14.52 -6.69 28.17
N LEU A 354 -13.59 -7.64 28.06
CA LEU A 354 -12.51 -7.60 27.07
C LEU A 354 -13.13 -7.50 25.67
N GLN A 355 -13.05 -6.34 25.03
CA GLN A 355 -13.47 -6.20 23.63
C GLN A 355 -12.38 -6.78 22.72
N LEU A 356 -12.32 -8.11 22.66
CA LEU A 356 -11.53 -8.79 21.64
C LEU A 356 -12.10 -8.50 20.26
N HIS A 357 -11.23 -8.49 19.27
CA HIS A 357 -11.64 -8.31 17.89
C HIS A 357 -12.58 -9.47 17.48
N PRO A 358 -13.76 -9.21 16.87
CA PRO A 358 -14.73 -10.26 16.53
C PRO A 358 -14.17 -11.40 15.66
N LEU A 359 -13.16 -11.10 14.84
CA LEU A 359 -12.48 -12.07 13.97
C LEU A 359 -11.40 -12.90 14.67
N LEU A 360 -11.02 -12.60 15.90
CA LEU A 360 -9.90 -13.26 16.57
C LEU A 360 -10.15 -14.75 16.76
N ILE A 361 -11.32 -15.13 17.31
CA ILE A 361 -11.66 -16.54 17.54
C ILE A 361 -11.76 -17.32 16.22
N PRO A 362 -12.53 -16.86 15.20
CA PRO A 362 -12.57 -17.55 13.92
C PRO A 362 -11.20 -17.71 13.25
N LEU A 363 -10.32 -16.71 13.34
CA LEU A 363 -8.97 -16.78 12.80
C LEU A 363 -8.07 -17.75 13.58
N LEU A 364 -8.16 -17.78 14.92
CA LEU A 364 -7.40 -18.72 15.75
C LEU A 364 -7.78 -20.17 15.42
N GLN A 365 -9.08 -20.47 15.42
CA GLN A 365 -9.59 -21.80 15.05
C GLN A 365 -9.16 -22.19 13.63
N CYS A 366 -9.25 -21.26 12.69
CA CYS A 366 -8.81 -21.47 11.31
C CYS A 366 -7.31 -21.78 11.23
N ASN A 367 -6.47 -21.00 11.92
CA ASN A 367 -5.02 -21.16 11.90
C ASN A 367 -4.60 -22.49 12.55
N VAL A 368 -5.14 -22.83 13.72
CA VAL A 368 -4.84 -24.09 14.41
C VAL A 368 -5.17 -25.29 13.51
N ARG A 369 -6.33 -25.25 12.83
CA ARG A 369 -6.74 -26.29 11.89
C ARG A 369 -5.80 -26.37 10.68
N LEU A 370 -5.44 -25.22 10.09
CA LEU A 370 -4.52 -25.16 8.95
C LEU A 370 -3.14 -25.69 9.32
N SER A 371 -2.56 -25.19 10.42
CA SER A 371 -1.26 -25.60 10.93
C SER A 371 -1.19 -27.10 11.24
N TRP A 372 -2.29 -27.68 11.75
CA TRP A 372 -2.37 -29.14 11.92
C TRP A 372 -2.32 -29.90 10.59
N LYS A 373 -3.03 -29.44 9.55
CA LYS A 373 -3.02 -30.07 8.22
C LYS A 373 -1.65 -30.04 7.55
N ILE A 374 -0.92 -28.93 7.68
CA ILE A 374 0.40 -28.75 7.04
C ILE A 374 1.58 -29.07 7.96
N SER A 375 1.32 -29.68 9.12
CA SER A 375 2.35 -30.05 10.12
C SER A 375 3.27 -28.89 10.55
N LYS A 376 2.72 -27.68 10.69
CA LYS A 376 3.42 -26.51 11.25
C LYS A 376 3.14 -26.37 12.74
N ASP A 377 4.01 -25.63 13.44
CA ASP A 377 3.81 -25.32 14.85
C ASP A 377 2.55 -24.46 15.05
N LYS A 378 1.78 -24.80 16.08
CA LYS A 378 0.49 -24.20 16.44
C LYS A 378 0.38 -23.89 17.94
N ARG A 379 1.42 -24.18 18.73
CA ARG A 379 1.40 -24.10 20.20
C ARG A 379 1.02 -22.72 20.71
N GLN A 380 1.58 -21.67 20.09
CA GLN A 380 1.29 -20.28 20.45
C GLN A 380 -0.21 -19.95 20.32
N TRP A 381 -0.81 -20.31 19.19
CA TRP A 381 -2.21 -20.00 18.91
C TRP A 381 -3.19 -20.91 19.68
N GLU A 382 -2.82 -22.16 19.94
CA GLU A 382 -3.58 -23.05 20.84
C GLU A 382 -3.59 -22.53 22.28
N ALA A 383 -2.44 -22.08 22.79
CA ALA A 383 -2.34 -21.49 24.12
C ALA A 383 -3.23 -20.24 24.24
N LEU A 384 -3.18 -19.35 23.24
CA LEU A 384 -4.03 -18.15 23.22
C LEU A 384 -5.52 -18.49 23.15
N LEU A 385 -5.90 -19.51 22.37
CA LEU A 385 -7.29 -19.97 22.29
C LEU A 385 -7.77 -20.53 23.64
N GLN A 386 -6.91 -21.27 24.35
CA GLN A 386 -7.19 -21.79 25.69
C GLN A 386 -7.32 -20.65 26.72
N GLU A 387 -6.43 -19.66 26.70
CA GLU A 387 -6.53 -18.48 27.57
C GLU A 387 -7.85 -17.72 27.34
N ILE A 388 -8.28 -17.56 26.08
CA ILE A 388 -9.58 -16.96 25.72
C ILE A 388 -10.76 -17.80 26.26
N GLN A 389 -10.64 -19.12 26.22
CA GLN A 389 -11.65 -20.02 26.77
C GLN A 389 -11.77 -19.90 28.30
N GLU A 390 -10.63 -19.80 28.98
CA GLU A 390 -10.56 -19.61 30.44
C GLU A 390 -11.17 -18.26 30.87
N LEU A 391 -11.14 -17.25 29.99
CA LEU A 391 -11.83 -15.97 30.17
C LEU A 391 -13.37 -16.06 29.99
N GLY A 392 -13.92 -17.25 29.70
CA GLY A 392 -15.35 -17.50 29.63
C GLY A 392 -16.01 -17.09 28.31
N MET A 393 -15.24 -16.95 27.23
CA MET A 393 -15.79 -16.66 25.90
C MET A 393 -16.29 -17.92 25.19
N ASP A 394 -17.44 -17.79 24.52
CA ASP A 394 -18.03 -18.87 23.73
C ASP A 394 -17.26 -19.06 22.41
N LEU A 395 -16.70 -20.25 22.25
CA LEU A 395 -15.94 -20.69 21.08
C LEU A 395 -16.79 -21.41 20.02
N GLU A 396 -17.98 -21.89 20.36
CA GLU A 396 -18.76 -22.78 19.49
C GLU A 396 -19.74 -22.02 18.59
N ASN A 397 -20.31 -20.90 19.05
CA ASN A 397 -21.31 -20.13 18.28
C ASN A 397 -20.72 -18.97 17.47
N GLN A 398 -19.42 -19.01 17.13
CA GLN A 398 -18.78 -17.94 16.38
C GLN A 398 -19.01 -18.07 14.86
N PRO A 399 -19.30 -16.97 14.15
CA PRO A 399 -19.48 -17.01 12.70
C PRO A 399 -18.18 -17.45 12.02
N ASN A 400 -18.31 -18.30 11.01
CA ASN A 400 -17.13 -18.69 10.23
C ASN A 400 -16.58 -17.51 9.42
N LEU A 401 -15.32 -17.61 8.99
CA LEU A 401 -14.64 -16.55 8.23
C LEU A 401 -15.40 -16.14 6.97
N LYS A 402 -16.01 -17.10 6.27
CA LYS A 402 -16.78 -16.85 5.04
C LYS A 402 -18.08 -16.09 5.33
N GLU A 403 -18.76 -16.42 6.42
CA GLU A 403 -19.98 -15.72 6.86
C GLU A 403 -19.70 -14.26 7.17
N TYR A 404 -18.58 -13.96 7.82
CA TYR A 404 -18.13 -12.59 8.02
C TYR A 404 -17.93 -11.88 6.68
N LEU A 405 -17.16 -12.49 5.77
CA LEU A 405 -16.86 -11.89 4.46
C LEU A 405 -18.09 -11.64 3.59
N ILE A 406 -19.13 -12.47 3.73
CA ILE A 406 -20.39 -12.30 3.01
C ILE A 406 -21.20 -11.13 3.60
N LYS A 407 -21.22 -10.99 4.93
CA LYS A 407 -21.98 -9.95 5.65
C LYS A 407 -21.31 -8.58 5.65
N GLU A 408 -19.98 -8.53 5.51
CA GLU A 408 -19.21 -7.29 5.58
C GLU A 408 -19.56 -6.33 4.43
N VAL A 409 -19.86 -5.08 4.78
CA VAL A 409 -20.11 -4.00 3.83
C VAL A 409 -18.87 -3.14 3.72
N LEU A 410 -18.10 -3.32 2.65
CA LEU A 410 -16.95 -2.47 2.33
C LEU A 410 -17.44 -1.08 1.95
N GLY A 411 -17.37 -0.15 2.92
CA GLY A 411 -18.03 1.16 2.94
C GLY A 411 -18.35 1.75 1.57
N ASP A 412 -19.63 2.05 1.34
CA ASP A 412 -20.07 2.67 0.12
C ASP A 412 -19.40 4.03 -0.04
N SER A 413 -19.00 4.31 -1.27
CA SER A 413 -18.58 5.63 -1.68
C SER A 413 -19.72 6.59 -1.34
N GLU A 414 -19.62 7.33 -0.23
CA GLU A 414 -20.72 8.16 0.27
C GLU A 414 -21.31 8.94 -0.89
N GLY A 415 -22.56 8.57 -1.21
CA GLY A 415 -23.24 8.99 -2.43
C GLY A 415 -23.24 10.50 -2.56
N ASP A 416 -23.18 10.97 -3.80
CA ASP A 416 -23.62 12.31 -4.16
C ASP A 416 -25.03 12.50 -3.58
N ALA A 417 -25.14 13.13 -2.41
CA ALA A 417 -26.39 13.62 -1.87
C ALA A 417 -26.86 14.78 -2.76
N LYS A 418 -27.47 14.44 -3.90
CA LYS A 418 -28.34 15.38 -4.61
C LYS A 418 -29.56 15.60 -3.73
N SER A 419 -29.55 16.74 -3.04
CA SER A 419 -30.68 17.37 -2.40
C SER A 419 -31.88 17.38 -3.36
N LYS A 420 -32.80 16.44 -3.17
CA LYS A 420 -34.14 16.52 -3.74
C LYS A 420 -34.95 17.44 -2.83
N VAL A 421 -34.79 18.75 -3.04
CA VAL A 421 -35.73 19.74 -2.51
C VAL A 421 -37.07 19.46 -3.20
N LYS A 422 -37.96 18.79 -2.47
CA LYS A 422 -39.37 18.71 -2.83
C LYS A 422 -39.97 20.05 -2.43
N GLY A 423 -40.16 20.92 -3.42
CA GLY A 423 -41.03 22.09 -3.27
C GLY A 423 -42.45 21.58 -3.15
N ASP A 424 -42.99 21.64 -1.93
CA ASP A 424 -44.43 21.64 -1.74
C ASP A 424 -44.89 23.08 -2.01
N ASP A 425 -45.40 23.29 -3.22
CA ASP A 425 -46.16 24.48 -3.59
C ASP A 425 -47.61 24.23 -3.15
N ALA A 426 -48.03 24.95 -2.11
CA ALA A 426 -49.42 25.01 -1.67
C ALA A 426 -50.06 26.25 -2.30
N THR A 427 -50.91 26.02 -3.29
CA THR A 427 -51.96 26.95 -3.73
C THR A 427 -53.29 26.24 -3.73
#